data_AF-C1GVX2-F1
#
_entry.id   AF-C1GVX2-F1
#
_cell.length_a   1.000
_cell.length_b   1.000
_cell.length_c   1.000
_cell.angle_alpha   90.00
_cell.angle_beta   90.00
_cell.angle_gamma   90.00
#
_symmetry.space_group_name_H-M   'P 1'
#
loop_
_entity.id
_entity.type
_entity.pdbx_description
1 polymer ?
#
loop_
_entity_poly.entity_id
_entity_poly.type
_entity_poly.pdbx_seq_one_letter_code
_entity_poly.pdbx_strand_id
1 'polypeptide(L)' 'MGVPFEALLPYGIIIAMFGVTGFGLSTVKYYSNGRKNPRRGIDTWDKYVHGKAMRPGSKN' A
#
# COMPACT_ATOMS: atom_id res chain seq x y z
N MET A 1 -6.25 41.64 0.41
CA MET A 1 -6.38 40.99 1.73
C MET A 1 -5.62 39.68 1.69
N GLY A 2 -4.73 39.40 2.64
CA GLY A 2 -4.06 38.10 2.74
C GLY A 2 -5.03 37.02 3.21
N VAL A 3 -4.87 35.78 2.74
CA VAL A 3 -5.72 34.65 3.16
C VAL A 3 -5.37 34.28 4.60
N PRO A 4 -6.35 34.15 5.52
CA PRO A 4 -6.10 33.72 6.90
C PRO A 4 -5.60 32.27 6.92
N PHE A 5 -4.54 32.00 7.68
CA PHE A 5 -3.93 30.65 7.76
C PHE A 5 -4.89 29.62 8.35
N GLU A 6 -5.84 30.08 9.15
CA GLU A 6 -6.92 29.29 9.75
C GLU A 6 -7.76 28.61 8.68
N ALA A 7 -7.92 29.23 7.51
CA ALA A 7 -8.62 28.62 6.37
C ALA A 7 -7.83 27.44 5.76
N LEU A 8 -6.53 27.34 6.02
CA LEU A 8 -5.66 26.26 5.53
C LEU A 8 -5.53 25.11 6.53
N LEU A 9 -5.85 25.32 7.82
CA LEU A 9 -5.73 24.29 8.85
C LEU A 9 -6.51 23.00 8.51
N PRO A 10 -7.78 23.06 8.03
CA PRO A 10 -8.51 21.85 7.67
C PRO A 10 -7.82 21.08 6.54
N TYR A 11 -7.34 21.78 5.52
CA TYR A 11 -6.63 21.17 4.40
C TYR A 11 -5.30 20.56 4.84
N GLY A 12 -4.55 21.23 5.73
CA GLY A 12 -3.31 20.72 6.29
C GLY A 12 -3.53 19.42 7.08
N ILE A 13 -4.59 19.37 7.90
CA ILE A 13 -4.96 18.15 8.65
C ILE A 13 -5.33 17.03 7.68
N ILE A 14 -6.16 17.31 6.67
CA ILE A 14 -6.56 16.34 5.65
C ILE A 14 -5.34 15.76 4.94
N ILE A 15 -4.44 16.61 4.46
CA ILE A 15 -3.20 16.21 3.78
C ILE A 15 -2.33 15.37 4.73
N ALA A 16 -2.19 15.78 5.99
CA ALA A 16 -1.42 15.03 6.97
C ALA A 16 -2.03 13.64 7.22
N MET A 17 -3.34 13.54 7.41
CA MET A 17 -4.02 12.26 7.65
C MET A 17 -3.92 11.32 6.44
N PHE A 18 -4.16 11.81 5.23
CA PHE A 18 -4.00 11.02 4.01
C PHE A 18 -2.54 10.64 3.77
N GLY A 19 -1.60 11.54 4.04
CA GLY A 19 -0.15 11.28 3.94
C GLY A 19 0.32 10.19 4.90
N VAL A 20 -0.02 10.32 6.19
CA VAL A 20 0.32 9.33 7.23
C VAL A 20 -0.32 7.98 6.91
N THR A 21 -1.59 7.95 6.51
CA THR A 21 -2.30 6.71 6.19
C THR A 21 -1.70 6.04 4.95
N GLY A 22 -1.48 6.79 3.87
CA GLY A 22 -0.92 6.28 2.63
C GLY A 22 0.50 5.72 2.83
N PHE A 23 1.35 6.50 3.52
CA PHE A 23 2.71 6.08 3.85
C PHE A 23 2.74 4.88 4.80
N GLY A 24 1.91 4.90 5.85
CA GLY A 24 1.78 3.81 6.81
C GLY A 24 1.38 2.49 6.15
N LEU A 25 0.31 2.49 5.34
CA LEU A 25 -0.15 1.30 4.62
C LEU A 25 0.86 0.81 3.59
N SER A 26 1.54 1.71 2.88
CA SER A 26 2.59 1.35 1.93
C SER A 26 3.77 0.68 2.64
N THR A 27 4.19 1.24 3.77
CA THR A 27 5.29 0.74 4.59
C THR A 27 4.98 -0.65 5.15
N VAL A 28 3.80 -0.83 5.75
CA VAL A 28 3.35 -2.15 6.26
C VAL A 28 3.36 -3.18 5.13
N LYS A 29 2.77 -2.88 3.96
CA LYS A 29 2.75 -3.80 2.81
C LYS A 29 4.15 -4.15 2.31
N TYR A 30 5.06 -3.18 2.27
CA TYR A 30 6.44 -3.39 1.87
C TYR A 30 7.16 -4.35 2.82
N TYR A 31 7.05 -4.12 4.12
CA TYR A 31 7.68 -5.00 5.12
C TYR A 31 7.05 -6.40 5.16
N SER A 32 5.72 -6.51 5.07
CA SER A 32 5.02 -7.81 5.03
C SER A 32 5.36 -8.62 3.78
N ASN A 33 5.71 -7.97 2.66
CA ASN A 33 6.10 -8.64 1.42
C ASN A 33 7.62 -8.91 1.35
N GLY A 34 8.30 -9.04 2.50
CA GLY A 34 9.73 -9.32 2.54
C GLY A 34 10.58 -8.18 1.97
N ARG A 35 10.17 -6.93 2.21
CA ARG A 35 10.82 -5.71 1.70
C ARG A 35 10.81 -5.65 0.17
N LYS A 36 9.75 -6.19 -0.44
CA LYS A 36 9.50 -6.11 -1.88
C LYS A 36 8.25 -5.29 -2.13
N ASN A 37 8.24 -4.54 -3.22
CA ASN A 37 7.07 -3.76 -3.58
C ASN A 37 5.86 -4.69 -3.82
N PRO A 38 4.67 -4.37 -3.28
CA PRO A 38 3.49 -5.20 -3.48
C PRO A 38 3.12 -5.25 -4.96
N ARG A 39 2.82 -6.46 -5.46
CA ARG A 39 2.39 -6.65 -6.85
C ARG A 39 1.01 -6.01 -7.07
N ARG A 40 0.85 -5.30 -8.20
CA ARG A 40 -0.39 -4.66 -8.64
C ARG A 40 -0.80 -5.28 -9.97
N GLY A 41 -2.10 -5.38 -10.26
CA GLY A 41 -2.59 -5.93 -11.53
C GLY A 41 -2.40 -7.44 -11.71
N ILE A 42 -2.60 -8.21 -10.62
CA ILE A 42 -2.41 -9.67 -10.62
C ILE A 42 -3.49 -10.34 -11.48
N ASP A 43 -3.08 -10.97 -12.58
CA ASP A 43 -3.97 -11.71 -13.47
C ASP A 43 -4.26 -13.14 -12.96
N THR A 44 -5.03 -13.92 -13.75
CA THR A 44 -5.37 -15.31 -13.37
C THR A 44 -4.14 -16.22 -13.37
N TRP A 45 -3.19 -16.00 -14.29
CA TRP A 45 -1.97 -16.80 -14.39
C TRP A 45 -1.03 -16.54 -13.21
N ASP A 46 -0.87 -15.28 -12.81
CA ASP A 46 -0.08 -14.86 -11.66
C ASP A 46 -0.59 -15.48 -10.37
N LYS A 47 -1.91 -15.58 -10.20
CA LYS A 47 -2.53 -16.26 -9.05
C LYS A 47 -2.19 -17.75 -9.04
N TYR A 48 -2.24 -18.41 -10.19
CA TYR A 48 -1.87 -19.82 -10.31
C TYR A 48 -0.39 -20.05 -9.98
N VAL A 49 0.52 -19.25 -10.55
CA VAL A 49 1.96 -19.35 -10.28
C VAL A 49 2.26 -19.02 -8.81
N HIS A 50 1.63 -17.99 -8.25
CA HIS A 50 1.81 -17.62 -6.85
C HIS A 50 1.28 -18.68 -5.88
N GLY A 51 0.09 -19.22 -6.14
CA GLY A 51 -0.49 -20.30 -5.37
C GLY A 51 0.35 -21.58 -5.44
N LYS A 52 0.93 -21.88 -6.61
CA LYS A 52 1.89 -22.98 -6.76
C LYS A 52 3.16 -22.75 -5.94
N ALA A 53 3.72 -21.54 -5.98
CA ALA A 53 4.90 -21.19 -5.19
C ALA A 53 4.65 -21.22 -3.67
N MET A 54 3.43 -20.87 -3.24
CA MET A 54 3.00 -20.92 -1.83
C MET A 54 2.66 -22.33 -1.34
N ARG A 55 2.53 -23.31 -2.23
CA ARG A 55 2.26 -24.72 -1.90
C ARG A 55 3.51 -25.56 -2.16
N PRO A 56 4.59 -25.42 -1.36
CA PRO A 56 5.72 -26.34 -1.44
C PRO A 56 5.24 -27.73 -1.00
N GLY A 57 5.08 -28.65 -1.96
CA GLY A 57 4.72 -30.06 -1.66
C GLY A 57 3.51 -30.64 -2.40
N SER A 58 2.85 -29.92 -3.31
CA SER A 58 1.82 -30.52 -4.18
C SER A 58 2.43 -31.15 -5.44
N LYS A 59 3.39 -32.06 -5.26
CA LYS A 59 3.70 -33.09 -6.25
C LYS A 59 3.36 -34.41 -5.59
N ASN A 60 2.39 -35.13 -6.18
CA ASN A 60 2.10 -36.52 -5.85
C ASN A 60 3.38 -37.33 -5.64
#